data_AF-A0A7C2K399-F1
#
_entry.id   AF-A0A7C2K399-F1
#
_cell.length_a   1.000
_cell.length_b   1.000
_cell.length_c   1.000
_cell.angle_alpha   90.00
_cell.angle_beta   90.00
_cell.angle_gamma   90.00
#
_symmetry.space_group_name_H-M   'P 1'
#
loop_
_entity.id
_entity.type
_entity.pdbx_description
1 polymer ?
#
loop_
_entity_poly.entity_id
_entity_poly.type
_entity_poly.pdbx_seq_one_letter_code
_entity_poly.pdbx_strand_id
1 'polypeptide(L)'
;MTDHRTEDPLLTGARRDAKFTTGMFVTALVYTLGVCWTYGYNRPVESLTFVLGFPDWVFWGIVVPWAACTLISAWYALGVMTDQPLE
;
A
#
# COMPACT_ATOMS: atom_id res chain seq x y z
N MET A 1 -8.13 -15.75 -40.63
CA MET A 1 -6.94 -15.03 -40.11
C MET A 1 -7.26 -14.55 -38.71
N THR A 2 -7.25 -15.47 -37.75
CA THR A 2 -7.45 -15.16 -36.33
C THR A 2 -6.11 -14.71 -35.77
N ASP A 3 -5.95 -13.40 -35.63
CA ASP A 3 -4.84 -12.76 -34.93
C ASP A 3 -4.86 -13.24 -33.47
N HIS A 4 -4.10 -14.30 -33.16
CA HIS A 4 -3.74 -14.64 -31.79
C HIS A 4 -2.73 -13.58 -31.34
N ARG A 5 -3.25 -12.39 -30.98
CA ARG A 5 -2.50 -11.33 -30.31
C ARG A 5 -1.94 -11.89 -29.01
N THR A 6 -0.75 -12.45 -29.10
CA THR A 6 0.02 -12.90 -27.94
C THR A 6 0.40 -11.60 -27.24
N GLU A 7 -0.17 -11.38 -26.06
CA GLU A 7 0.00 -10.13 -25.31
C GLU A 7 1.49 -9.85 -25.11
N ASP A 8 1.92 -8.62 -25.36
CA ASP A 8 3.32 -8.21 -25.24
C ASP A 8 3.79 -8.49 -23.78
N PRO A 9 4.90 -9.23 -23.58
CA PRO A 9 5.45 -9.51 -22.26
C PRO A 9 5.60 -8.26 -21.37
N LEU A 10 5.85 -7.09 -21.97
CA LEU A 10 5.90 -5.80 -21.28
C LEU A 10 4.57 -5.45 -20.61
N LEU A 11 3.46 -5.61 -21.34
CA LEU A 11 2.12 -5.33 -20.83
C LEU A 11 1.72 -6.32 -19.73
N THR A 12 2.08 -7.60 -19.89
CA THR A 12 1.78 -8.62 -18.87
C THR A 12 2.53 -8.34 -17.57
N GLY A 13 3.81 -7.97 -17.65
CA GLY A 13 4.63 -7.56 -16.49
C GLY A 13 4.06 -6.32 -15.81
N ALA A 14 3.85 -5.24 -16.56
CA ALA A 14 3.30 -3.99 -16.03
C ALA A 14 1.92 -4.17 -15.36
N ARG A 15 1.04 -5.01 -15.92
CA ARG A 15 -0.27 -5.33 -15.32
C ARG A 15 -0.12 -6.07 -13.99
N ARG A 16 0.82 -7.00 -13.87
CA ARG A 16 1.08 -7.73 -12.63
C ARG A 16 1.55 -6.78 -11.53
N ASP A 17 2.52 -5.93 -11.86
CA ASP A 17 3.14 -5.01 -10.91
C ASP A 17 2.15 -3.92 -10.47
N ALA A 18 1.29 -3.45 -11.40
CA ALA A 18 0.18 -2.57 -11.09
C ALA A 18 -0.84 -3.22 -10.15
N LYS A 19 -1.27 -4.47 -10.43
CA LYS A 19 -2.22 -5.20 -9.56
C LYS A 19 -1.68 -5.37 -8.15
N PHE A 20 -0.39 -5.70 -8.01
CA PHE A 20 0.26 -5.84 -6.71
C PHE A 20 0.22 -4.51 -5.94
N THR A 21 0.66 -3.43 -6.58
CA THR A 21 0.72 -2.09 -5.97
C THR A 21 -0.68 -1.59 -5.58
N THR A 22 -1.66 -1.73 -6.47
CA THR A 22 -3.05 -1.35 -6.18
C THR A 22 -3.65 -2.18 -5.04
N GLY A 23 -3.41 -3.49 -5.02
CA GLY A 23 -3.91 -4.36 -3.93
C GLY A 23 -3.33 -3.99 -2.57
N MET A 24 -2.03 -3.72 -2.52
CA MET A 24 -1.36 -3.22 -1.31
C MET A 24 -1.95 -1.88 -0.85
N PHE A 25 -2.11 -0.93 -1.77
CA PHE A 25 -2.69 0.38 -1.46
C PHE A 25 -4.10 0.27 -0.91
N VAL A 26 -4.98 -0.51 -1.56
CA VAL A 26 -6.36 -0.71 -1.11
C VAL A 26 -6.39 -1.37 0.27
N THR A 27 -5.51 -2.32 0.54
CA THR A 27 -5.40 -2.96 1.86
C THR A 27 -5.03 -1.95 2.94
N ALA A 28 -4.01 -1.11 2.67
CA ALA A 28 -3.61 -0.07 3.61
C ALA A 28 -4.68 1.00 3.80
N LEU A 29 -5.41 1.36 2.75
CA LEU A 29 -6.53 2.29 2.81
C LEU A 29 -7.66 1.75 3.70
N VAL A 30 -8.10 0.52 3.46
CA VAL A 30 -9.15 -0.14 4.26
C VAL A 30 -8.73 -0.25 5.72
N TYR A 31 -7.48 -0.67 5.97
CA TYR A 31 -6.92 -0.73 7.32
C TYR A 31 -6.94 0.64 8.00
N THR A 32 -6.41 1.67 7.32
CA THR A 32 -6.33 3.04 7.85
C THR A 32 -7.71 3.57 8.22
N LEU A 33 -8.66 3.46 7.30
CA LEU A 33 -10.03 3.91 7.54
C LEU A 33 -10.68 3.13 8.68
N GLY A 34 -10.49 1.81 8.73
CA GLY A 34 -11.05 0.96 9.78
C GLY A 34 -10.52 1.33 11.18
N VAL A 35 -9.20 1.49 11.32
CA VAL A 35 -8.58 1.85 12.61
C VAL A 35 -8.99 3.26 13.02
N CYS A 36 -8.89 4.25 12.12
CA CYS A 36 -9.27 5.62 12.44
C CYS A 36 -10.76 5.75 12.77
N TRP A 37 -11.63 5.02 12.06
CA TRP A 37 -13.07 5.01 12.34
C TRP A 37 -13.40 4.42 13.71
N THR A 38 -12.76 3.32 14.07
CA THR A 38 -13.06 2.59 15.31
C THR A 38 -12.41 3.19 16.55
N TYR A 39 -11.21 3.77 16.42
CA TYR A 39 -10.42 4.25 17.56
C TYR A 39 -10.21 5.76 17.60
N GLY A 40 -10.46 6.48 16.51
CA GLY A 40 -10.22 7.93 16.42
C GLY A 40 -11.39 8.81 16.87
N TYR A 41 -12.62 8.29 16.85
CA TYR A 41 -13.81 9.08 17.15
C TYR A 41 -14.34 8.87 18.58
N ASN A 42 -15.06 9.87 19.09
CA ASN A 42 -15.73 9.87 20.41
C ASN A 42 -14.81 9.55 21.60
N ARG A 43 -13.53 9.93 21.50
CA ARG A 43 -12.58 9.76 22.60
C ARG A 43 -12.54 11.01 23.50
N PRO A 44 -12.69 10.86 24.82
CA PRO A 44 -12.44 11.95 25.75
C PRO A 44 -10.95 12.31 25.73
N VAL A 45 -10.63 13.60 25.91
CA VAL A 45 -9.27 14.15 25.76
C VAL A 45 -8.30 13.47 26.72
N GLU A 46 -8.77 13.11 27.91
CA GLU A 46 -8.00 12.47 28.98
C GLU A 46 -7.58 11.03 28.62
N SER A 47 -8.24 10.40 27.64
CA SER A 47 -7.92 9.05 27.17
C SER A 47 -6.90 9.02 26.03
N LEU A 48 -6.50 10.18 25.50
CA LEU A 48 -5.56 10.27 24.40
C LEU A 48 -4.16 9.90 24.88
N THR A 49 -3.66 8.78 24.38
CA THR A 49 -2.26 8.40 24.53
C THR A 49 -1.48 8.78 23.27
N PHE A 50 -0.20 9.06 23.43
CA PHE A 50 0.65 9.53 22.33
C PHE A 50 1.83 8.58 22.12
N VAL A 51 2.09 8.24 20.86
CA VAL A 51 3.22 7.45 20.40
C VAL A 51 4.05 8.33 19.46
N LEU A 52 5.30 8.60 19.83
CA LEU A 52 6.20 9.49 19.10
C LEU A 52 5.60 10.88 18.79
N GLY A 53 4.73 11.38 19.68
CA GLY A 53 4.05 12.67 19.54
C GLY A 53 2.77 12.64 18.70
N PHE A 54 2.39 11.50 18.11
CA PHE A 54 1.10 11.32 17.45
C PHE A 54 0.10 10.68 18.40
N PRO A 55 -1.21 11.01 18.33
CA PRO A 55 -2.24 10.20 18.98
C PRO A 55 -2.08 8.72 18.59
N ASP A 56 -2.29 7.81 19.53
CA ASP A 56 -2.13 6.36 19.34
C ASP A 56 -2.82 5.83 18.07
N TRP A 57 -4.08 6.21 17.86
CA TRP A 57 -4.88 5.81 16.72
C TRP A 57 -4.36 6.39 15.40
N VAL A 58 -3.72 7.58 15.40
CA VAL A 58 -3.03 8.14 14.23
C VAL A 58 -1.76 7.37 13.93
N PHE A 59 -0.97 7.07 14.96
CA PHE A 59 0.28 6.34 14.78
C PHE A 59 0.03 4.95 14.21
N TRP A 60 -0.85 4.18 14.85
CA TRP A 60 -1.17 2.81 14.43
C TRP A 60 -2.06 2.77 13.19
N GLY A 61 -2.96 3.73 13.02
CA GLY A 61 -3.88 3.78 11.88
C GLY A 61 -3.27 4.37 10.61
N ILE A 62 -2.24 5.22 10.72
CA ILE A 62 -1.68 5.95 9.57
C ILE A 62 -0.18 5.73 9.44
N VAL A 63 0.60 6.12 10.45
CA VAL A 63 2.07 6.10 10.33
C VAL A 63 2.60 4.70 10.04
N VAL A 64 2.16 3.71 10.81
CA VAL A 64 2.59 2.32 10.68
C VAL A 64 2.23 1.69 9.34
N PRO A 65 0.96 1.69 8.87
CA PRO A 65 0.61 1.07 7.59
C PRO A 65 1.27 1.76 6.40
N TRP A 66 1.43 3.09 6.42
CA TRP A 66 2.11 3.80 5.34
C TRP A 66 3.62 3.55 5.31
N ALA A 67 4.27 3.45 6.47
CA ALA A 67 5.67 3.01 6.56
C ALA A 67 5.82 1.58 6.02
N ALA A 68 4.91 0.68 6.38
CA ALA A 68 4.90 -0.68 5.84
C ALA A 68 4.73 -0.69 4.31
N CYS A 69 3.79 0.09 3.76
CA CYS A 69 3.65 0.23 2.31
C CYS A 69 4.95 0.70 1.65
N THR A 70 5.64 1.67 2.25
CA THR A 70 6.90 2.20 1.72
C THR A 70 7.98 1.11 1.68
N LEU A 71 8.14 0.36 2.77
CA LEU A 71 9.12 -0.73 2.86
C LEU A 71 8.79 -1.87 1.90
N ILE A 72 7.52 -2.27 1.79
CA ILE A 72 7.07 -3.31 0.88
C ILE A 72 7.26 -2.86 -0.57
N SER A 73 6.93 -1.61 -0.90
CA SER A 73 7.15 -1.03 -2.23
C SER A 73 8.62 -1.02 -2.59
N ALA A 74 9.49 -0.61 -1.66
CA ALA A 74 10.93 -0.60 -1.88
C ALA A 74 11.47 -2.02 -2.10
N TRP A 75 11.08 -2.98 -1.26
CA TRP A 75 11.45 -4.39 -1.43
C TRP A 75 10.98 -4.93 -2.78
N TYR A 76 9.74 -4.65 -3.16
CA TYR A 76 9.16 -5.13 -4.42
C TYR A 76 9.88 -4.51 -5.63
N ALA A 77 10.10 -3.21 -5.62
CA ALA A 77 10.79 -2.50 -6.69
C ALA A 77 12.25 -2.96 -6.85
N LEU A 78 12.96 -3.20 -5.74
CA LEU A 78 14.38 -3.56 -5.79
C LEU A 78 14.64 -5.05 -6.00
N GLY A 79 13.72 -5.94 -5.62
CA GLY A 79 13.93 -7.38 -5.60
C GLY A 79 13.04 -8.20 -6.52
N VAL A 80 11.89 -7.66 -6.95
CA VAL A 80 10.87 -8.43 -7.71
C VAL A 80 10.61 -7.83 -9.09
N MET A 81 10.61 -6.51 -9.19
CA MET A 81 10.40 -5.83 -10.46
C MET A 81 11.57 -6.14 -11.41
N THR A 82 11.23 -6.55 -12.63
CA THR A 82 12.21 -6.96 -13.64
C THR A 82 12.47 -5.79 -14.57
N ASP A 83 13.70 -5.28 -14.59
CA ASP A 83 14.10 -4.25 -15.54
C ASP A 83 13.93 -4.77 -16.97
N GLN A 84 13.21 -3.99 -17.78
CA GLN A 84 13.04 -4.27 -19.20
C GLN A 84 14.00 -3.39 -20.00
N PRO A 85 14.67 -3.94 -21.04
CA PRO A 85 15.51 -3.13 -21.91
C PRO A 85 14.69 -2.07 -22.65
N LEU A 86 15.30 -0.89 -22.82
CA LEU A 86 14.76 0.18 -23.66
C LEU A 86 15.25 -0.07 -25.09
N GLU A 87 14.51 -0.89 -25.84
CA GLU A 87 14.75 -1.15 -27.27
C GLU A 87 13.65 -0.57 -28.16
#